data_AF-A0ABD3RV06-F1
#
_entry.id   AF-A0ABD3RV06-F1
#
_cell.length_a   1.000
_cell.length_b   1.000
_cell.length_c   1.000
_cell.angle_alpha   90.00
_cell.angle_beta   90.00
_cell.angle_gamma   90.00
#
_symmetry.space_group_name_H-M   'P 1'
#
loop_
_entity.id
_entity.type
_entity.pdbx_description
1 polymer ?
#
loop_
_entity_poly.entity_id
_entity_poly.type
_entity_poly.pdbx_seq_one_letter_code
_entity_poly.pdbx_strand_id
1 'polypeptide(L)'
;MSDEWTFVPRRSSSKRRNHQRIVNGAASCIENRVGSGSDGGLYGRAASSLDGGSNSTPHRIGGSNHDQGRGRIEQIKSDVLECLQGLEGQLRGGNGFAHRLILSMNEAVSSSSASKSRGLHLRDIVAYGVGNFSTERFQSPMLQLACLLLLRRCAARDSSTNDDRSDDRNDAENYCMEGLESFQEEQKRVHIHYYDPCILPVERELLRLAFHVHILEGNDMGKRTIGMELVHFHQRQAKAAEVSSPSSSCTSASSRFHSDCTLFYMPHCPMRLYSNVLWAHWFRIFPPASIARKCTADESIHLGDADDSNANDGPVVVFGNSFREYEDRAILSSRERIDDTNGVFVVAPYAREIPIDVVGNAGKRRGGGGDAMANNDALRHLEMAFNDCSLIYFPVSTMGVNDSNDDGNGGRTRKKGWPDRPREWFSSTTPDDGGELK
;
A
#
# COMPACT_ATOMS: atom_id res chain seq x y z
N MET A 1 -7.40 23.87 -3.72
CA MET A 1 -7.47 22.63 -2.90
C MET A 1 -6.54 21.52 -3.40
N SER A 2 -5.75 21.73 -4.46
CA SER A 2 -4.91 20.72 -5.12
C SER A 2 -3.46 20.62 -4.59
N ASP A 3 -3.01 21.53 -3.72
CA ASP A 3 -1.57 21.77 -3.57
C ASP A 3 -0.95 21.10 -2.33
N GLU A 4 -1.75 20.57 -1.40
CA GLU A 4 -1.22 19.95 -0.17
C GLU A 4 -1.03 18.42 -0.29
N TRP A 5 -1.63 17.79 -1.30
CA TRP A 5 -1.64 16.32 -1.41
C TRP A 5 -0.47 15.72 -2.19
N THR A 6 0.33 16.53 -2.91
CA THR A 6 1.28 16.02 -3.91
C THR A 6 2.74 16.37 -3.66
N PHE A 7 3.04 17.20 -2.65
CA PHE A 7 4.42 17.67 -2.47
C PHE A 7 5.20 16.83 -1.44
N VAL A 8 5.87 15.80 -1.93
CA VAL A 8 6.98 15.16 -1.22
C VAL A 8 8.28 15.73 -1.81
N PRO A 9 9.04 16.55 -1.06
CA PRO A 9 10.31 17.07 -1.56
C PRO A 9 11.25 15.92 -1.93
N ARG A 10 11.69 15.89 -3.20
CA ARG A 10 12.68 14.91 -3.64
C ARG A 10 14.01 15.20 -2.95
N ARG A 11 14.56 14.19 -2.26
CA ARG A 11 15.94 14.23 -1.77
C ARG A 11 16.86 14.33 -2.98
N SER A 12 17.69 15.37 -3.06
CA SER A 12 18.88 15.28 -3.89
C SER A 12 19.72 14.15 -3.30
N SER A 13 20.04 13.14 -4.09
CA SER A 13 20.80 11.98 -3.65
C SER A 13 22.22 12.44 -3.27
N SER A 14 22.38 12.92 -2.04
CA SER A 14 23.68 13.19 -1.45
C SER A 14 24.35 11.83 -1.28
N LYS A 15 25.22 11.49 -2.25
CA LYS A 15 26.15 10.38 -2.13
C LYS A 15 26.88 10.57 -0.81
N ARG A 16 26.50 9.79 0.21
CA ARG A 16 27.30 9.58 1.42
C ARG A 16 28.62 8.96 0.97
N ARG A 17 29.60 9.81 0.65
CA ARG A 17 31.01 9.42 0.60
C ARG A 17 31.35 9.02 2.02
N ASN A 18 31.47 7.71 2.25
CA ASN A 18 32.17 7.18 3.41
C ASN A 18 33.58 7.78 3.39
N HIS A 19 33.81 8.81 4.20
CA HIS A 19 35.15 9.25 4.51
C HIS A 19 35.79 8.21 5.41
N GLN A 20 36.49 7.25 4.79
CA GLN A 20 37.63 6.62 5.45
C GLN A 20 38.61 7.72 5.82
N ARG A 21 38.85 7.84 7.12
CA ARG A 21 39.82 8.71 7.76
C ARG A 21 41.21 8.38 7.21
N ILE A 22 41.69 9.17 6.24
CA ILE A 22 43.12 9.26 5.94
C ILE A 22 43.62 10.53 6.63
N VAL A 23 44.41 10.32 7.67
CA VAL A 23 45.20 11.36 8.34
C VAL A 23 46.36 11.71 7.40
N ASN A 24 46.39 12.94 6.89
CA ASN A 24 47.57 13.81 6.80
C ASN A 24 47.25 15.09 6.01
N GLY A 25 47.75 16.21 6.53
CA GLY A 25 47.35 17.56 6.16
C GLY A 25 47.97 18.11 4.88
N ALA A 26 47.35 19.17 4.38
CA ALA A 26 47.97 20.38 3.86
C ALA A 26 46.85 21.35 3.46
N ALA A 27 46.94 22.59 3.93
CA ALA A 27 46.02 23.67 3.62
C ALA A 27 46.18 24.13 2.17
N SER A 28 45.07 24.38 1.49
CA SER A 28 45.02 25.21 0.29
C SER A 28 43.62 25.79 0.14
N CYS A 29 43.55 27.11 0.26
CA CYS A 29 42.40 27.94 -0.01
C CYS A 29 42.22 28.05 -1.53
N ILE A 30 41.08 27.61 -2.05
CA ILE A 30 40.63 27.95 -3.40
C ILE A 30 39.18 28.44 -3.30
N GLU A 31 39.02 29.73 -3.53
CA GLU A 31 37.77 30.42 -3.79
C GLU A 31 37.07 29.79 -5.00
N ASN A 32 35.77 29.52 -4.90
CA ASN A 32 34.96 29.29 -6.09
C ASN A 32 33.64 30.05 -6.02
N ARG A 33 33.43 30.78 -7.12
CA ARG A 33 32.32 31.66 -7.47
C ARG A 33 30.96 30.99 -7.24
N VAL A 34 30.09 31.75 -6.57
CA VAL A 34 28.65 31.52 -6.50
C VAL A 34 28.05 31.82 -7.87
N GLY A 35 27.65 30.78 -8.61
CA GLY A 35 26.76 30.90 -9.76
C GLY A 35 25.32 30.64 -9.28
N SER A 36 24.47 31.67 -9.33
CA SER A 36 23.03 31.51 -9.07
C SER A 36 22.37 30.84 -10.28
N GLY A 37 22.23 29.52 -10.23
CA GLY A 37 21.33 28.79 -11.12
C GLY A 37 19.91 28.86 -10.56
N SER A 38 19.00 29.50 -11.28
CA SER A 38 17.56 29.47 -10.98
C SER A 38 17.05 28.04 -11.18
N ASP A 39 16.68 27.39 -10.10
CA ASP A 39 16.08 26.05 -10.10
C ASP A 39 14.63 26.16 -10.59
N GLY A 40 14.39 25.74 -11.83
CA GLY A 40 13.08 25.71 -12.45
C GLY A 40 12.30 24.49 -11.96
N GLY A 41 11.34 24.71 -11.06
CA GLY A 41 10.39 23.69 -10.62
C GLY A 41 9.65 23.07 -11.81
N LEU A 42 9.94 21.80 -12.08
CA LEU A 42 9.17 20.93 -12.96
C LEU A 42 7.86 20.57 -12.24
N TYR A 43 6.75 20.55 -12.97
CA TYR A 43 5.35 20.39 -12.52
C TYR A 43 4.67 21.67 -12.01
N GLY A 44 4.45 22.63 -12.91
CA GLY A 44 3.64 23.80 -12.56
C GLY A 44 3.40 24.78 -13.70
N ARG A 45 3.02 24.32 -14.91
CA ARG A 45 2.40 25.20 -15.92
C ARG A 45 1.77 24.42 -17.08
N ALA A 46 0.50 24.07 -16.92
CA ALA A 46 -0.35 23.68 -18.04
C ALA A 46 -1.77 24.19 -17.78
N ALA A 47 -1.97 25.51 -17.91
CA ALA A 47 -3.24 26.16 -18.28
C ALA A 47 -3.10 27.68 -18.14
N SER A 48 -2.68 28.36 -19.21
CA SER A 48 -3.10 29.72 -19.57
C SER A 48 -2.12 30.32 -20.61
N SER A 49 -2.38 30.07 -21.89
CA SER A 49 -1.88 30.93 -22.97
C SER A 49 -2.92 30.91 -24.08
N LEU A 50 -3.98 31.70 -23.89
CA LEU A 50 -4.83 32.19 -24.97
C LEU A 50 -4.21 33.52 -25.38
N ASP A 51 -3.50 33.56 -26.50
CA ASP A 51 -3.56 34.74 -27.36
C ASP A 51 -3.09 34.48 -28.80
N GLY A 52 -3.95 34.87 -29.73
CA GLY A 52 -3.63 35.48 -31.03
C GLY A 52 -2.85 34.68 -32.07
N GLY A 53 -3.55 33.96 -32.95
CA GLY A 53 -2.96 33.43 -34.19
C GLY A 53 -3.98 32.89 -35.17
N SER A 54 -4.70 33.77 -35.86
CA SER A 54 -5.66 33.45 -36.92
C SER A 54 -4.99 32.79 -38.13
N ASN A 55 -5.12 31.47 -38.28
CA ASN A 55 -4.95 30.79 -39.57
C ASN A 55 -6.05 29.73 -39.73
N SER A 56 -7.07 30.12 -40.50
CA SER A 56 -8.20 29.29 -40.90
C SER A 56 -7.74 28.13 -41.78
N THR A 57 -7.53 26.97 -41.16
CA THR A 57 -7.41 25.67 -41.84
C THR A 57 -8.80 25.03 -41.92
N PRO A 58 -9.19 24.41 -43.05
CA PRO A 58 -10.55 23.93 -43.26
C PRO A 58 -10.88 22.77 -42.32
N HIS A 59 -12.03 22.89 -41.67
CA HIS A 59 -12.61 21.95 -40.71
C HIS A 59 -12.68 20.52 -41.29
N ARG A 60 -11.77 19.66 -40.82
CA ARG A 60 -11.89 18.21 -40.93
C ARG A 60 -13.00 17.76 -39.98
N ILE A 61 -14.01 17.13 -40.56
CA ILE A 61 -15.21 16.61 -39.89
C ILE A 61 -14.80 15.75 -38.69
N GLY A 62 -15.38 16.09 -37.54
CA GLY A 62 -15.05 15.54 -36.23
C GLY A 62 -15.16 14.03 -36.18
N GLY A 63 -14.00 13.36 -36.05
CA GLY A 63 -13.96 12.03 -35.47
C GLY A 63 -14.52 12.10 -34.05
N SER A 64 -15.35 11.12 -33.67
CA SER A 64 -15.99 11.11 -32.37
C SER A 64 -14.91 11.09 -31.27
N ASN A 65 -14.99 11.98 -30.28
CA ASN A 65 -14.08 11.99 -29.12
C ASN A 65 -14.06 10.63 -28.39
N HIS A 66 -15.09 9.79 -28.60
CA HIS A 66 -15.26 8.48 -28.00
C HIS A 66 -14.21 7.46 -28.47
N ASP A 67 -13.86 7.47 -29.76
CA ASP A 67 -12.91 6.51 -30.33
C ASP A 67 -11.48 6.77 -29.84
N GLN A 68 -11.13 8.05 -29.64
CA GLN A 68 -9.83 8.45 -29.10
C GLN A 68 -9.66 8.03 -27.63
N GLY A 69 -10.73 8.14 -26.83
CA GLY A 69 -10.73 7.71 -25.43
C GLY A 69 -10.47 6.20 -25.29
N ARG A 70 -11.15 5.38 -26.10
CA ARG A 70 -11.00 3.93 -26.07
C ARG A 70 -9.59 3.47 -26.44
N GLY A 71 -8.99 4.08 -27.47
CA GLY A 71 -7.61 3.79 -27.86
C GLY A 71 -6.62 4.09 -26.74
N ARG A 72 -6.83 5.18 -25.99
CA ARG A 72 -5.98 5.53 -24.83
C ARG A 72 -6.13 4.55 -23.67
N ILE A 73 -7.34 4.07 -23.38
CA ILE A 73 -7.57 3.08 -22.32
C ILE A 73 -6.83 1.77 -22.62
N GLU A 74 -6.95 1.24 -23.84
CA GLU A 74 -6.25 0.01 -24.22
C GLU A 74 -4.73 0.19 -24.20
N GLN A 75 -4.25 1.38 -24.55
CA GLN A 75 -2.83 1.70 -24.44
C GLN A 75 -2.34 1.67 -22.98
N ILE A 76 -2.99 2.39 -22.07
CA ILE A 76 -2.60 2.43 -20.65
C ILE A 76 -2.69 1.02 -20.05
N LYS A 77 -3.74 0.28 -20.38
CA LYS A 77 -3.93 -1.12 -19.97
C LYS A 77 -2.75 -1.99 -20.40
N SER A 78 -2.35 -1.91 -21.67
CA SER A 78 -1.20 -2.66 -22.19
C SER A 78 0.07 -2.35 -21.41
N ASP A 79 0.32 -1.07 -21.12
CA ASP A 79 1.53 -0.65 -20.42
C ASP A 79 1.54 -1.13 -18.95
N VAL A 80 0.38 -1.12 -18.26
CA VAL A 80 0.23 -1.69 -16.91
C VAL A 80 0.46 -3.20 -16.92
N LEU A 81 -0.04 -3.91 -17.93
CA LEU A 81 0.16 -5.36 -18.06
C LEU A 81 1.63 -5.71 -18.33
N GLU A 82 2.35 -4.90 -19.11
CA GLU A 82 3.79 -5.07 -19.33
C GLU A 82 4.59 -4.89 -18.03
N CYS A 83 4.26 -3.87 -17.23
CA CYS A 83 4.82 -3.70 -15.88
C CYS A 83 4.52 -4.90 -14.97
N LEU A 84 3.28 -5.40 -14.98
CA LEU A 84 2.84 -6.54 -14.17
C LEU A 84 3.62 -7.81 -14.56
N GLN A 85 3.73 -8.10 -15.85
CA GLN A 85 4.53 -9.23 -16.36
C GLN A 85 6.00 -9.12 -15.94
N GLY A 86 6.57 -7.91 -15.98
CA GLY A 86 7.92 -7.67 -15.48
C GLY A 86 8.07 -8.01 -13.99
N LEU A 87 7.13 -7.59 -13.16
CA LEU A 87 7.12 -7.89 -11.73
C LEU A 87 6.90 -9.39 -11.46
N GLU A 88 6.04 -10.06 -12.22
CA GLU A 88 5.86 -11.51 -12.16
C GLU A 88 7.14 -12.26 -12.54
N GLY A 89 7.88 -11.76 -13.54
CA GLY A 89 9.19 -12.29 -13.91
C GLY A 89 10.19 -12.23 -12.76
N GLN A 90 10.24 -11.12 -12.01
CA GLN A 90 11.05 -11.02 -10.79
C GLN A 90 10.61 -12.04 -9.74
N LEU A 91 9.30 -12.15 -9.49
CA LEU A 91 8.75 -13.10 -8.53
C LEU A 91 9.12 -14.56 -8.86
N ARG A 92 8.90 -14.99 -10.11
CA ARG A 92 9.26 -16.35 -10.58
C ARG A 92 10.76 -16.60 -10.54
N GLY A 93 11.56 -15.58 -10.83
CA GLY A 93 13.02 -15.64 -10.75
C GLY A 93 13.57 -15.80 -9.33
N GLY A 94 12.72 -15.72 -8.29
CA GLY A 94 13.13 -15.82 -6.90
C GLY A 94 14.06 -14.67 -6.47
N ASN A 95 14.02 -13.55 -7.20
CA ASN A 95 14.92 -12.42 -6.97
C ASN A 95 14.25 -11.09 -7.34
N GLY A 96 14.89 -9.97 -6.99
CA GLY A 96 14.34 -8.64 -7.28
C GLY A 96 13.33 -8.15 -6.26
N PHE A 97 12.69 -7.03 -6.59
CA PHE A 97 11.81 -6.27 -5.70
C PHE A 97 10.54 -7.06 -5.37
N ALA A 98 9.85 -7.59 -6.38
CA ALA A 98 8.58 -8.30 -6.20
C ALA A 98 8.72 -9.51 -5.27
N HIS A 99 9.74 -10.33 -5.48
CA HIS A 99 10.03 -11.49 -4.62
C HIS A 99 10.29 -11.08 -3.17
N ARG A 100 11.12 -10.05 -2.95
CA ARG A 100 11.41 -9.54 -1.60
C ARG A 100 10.15 -9.02 -0.91
N LEU A 101 9.33 -8.25 -1.62
CA LEU A 101 8.07 -7.73 -1.10
C LEU A 101 7.15 -8.87 -0.63
N ILE A 102 6.93 -9.89 -1.46
CA ILE A 102 6.09 -11.03 -1.12
C ILE A 102 6.65 -11.82 0.08
N LEU A 103 7.98 -12.02 0.15
CA LEU A 103 8.61 -12.65 1.31
C LEU A 103 8.41 -11.84 2.59
N SER A 104 8.63 -10.53 2.56
CA SER A 104 8.43 -9.64 3.71
C SER A 104 6.96 -9.60 4.14
N MET A 105 6.01 -9.66 3.20
CA MET A 105 4.59 -9.73 3.51
C MET A 105 4.22 -11.04 4.20
N ASN A 106 4.74 -12.17 3.71
CA ASN A 106 4.56 -13.45 4.38
C ASN A 106 5.14 -13.43 5.81
N GLU A 107 6.30 -12.80 6.01
CA GLU A 107 6.90 -12.63 7.35
C GLU A 107 5.99 -11.79 8.27
N ALA A 108 5.50 -10.65 7.79
CA ALA A 108 4.63 -9.76 8.57
C ALA A 108 3.32 -10.46 8.98
N VAL A 109 2.65 -11.13 8.03
CA VAL A 109 1.39 -11.85 8.29
C VAL A 109 1.61 -13.07 9.19
N SER A 110 2.67 -13.84 8.97
CA SER A 110 2.98 -15.04 9.76
C SER A 110 3.41 -14.72 11.19
N SER A 111 3.98 -13.53 11.44
CA SER A 111 4.39 -13.12 12.79
C SER A 111 3.23 -13.09 13.81
N SER A 112 1.98 -13.10 13.33
CA SER A 112 0.78 -13.04 14.16
C SER A 112 0.11 -14.40 14.38
N SER A 113 0.51 -15.46 13.66
CA SER A 113 -0.13 -16.78 13.72
C SER A 113 0.89 -17.89 14.00
N ALA A 114 0.53 -18.82 14.90
CA ALA A 114 1.32 -20.02 15.14
C ALA A 114 1.33 -20.99 13.94
N SER A 115 0.42 -20.83 12.97
CA SER A 115 0.32 -21.71 11.81
C SER A 115 1.28 -21.29 10.69
N LYS A 116 2.16 -22.21 10.28
CA LYS A 116 3.14 -22.03 9.19
C LYS A 116 2.53 -22.16 7.79
N SER A 117 1.41 -21.49 7.50
CA SER A 117 0.88 -21.47 6.13
C SER A 117 1.77 -20.56 5.26
N ARG A 118 2.19 -21.05 4.08
CA ARG A 118 3.13 -20.36 3.19
C ARG A 118 2.45 -19.40 2.18
N GLY A 119 1.35 -18.76 2.56
CA GLY A 119 0.55 -17.93 1.64
C GLY A 119 0.20 -16.55 2.20
N LEU A 120 -0.02 -15.61 1.29
CA LEU A 120 -0.53 -14.27 1.55
C LEU A 120 -2.05 -14.32 1.74
N HIS A 121 -2.49 -14.48 2.97
CA HIS A 121 -3.91 -14.45 3.33
C HIS A 121 -4.43 -13.00 3.43
N LEU A 122 -4.52 -12.32 2.29
CA LEU A 122 -5.16 -11.01 2.21
C LEU A 122 -6.62 -11.19 1.80
N ARG A 123 -7.53 -10.52 2.50
CA ARG A 123 -8.93 -10.41 2.10
C ARG A 123 -9.17 -9.13 1.32
N ASP A 124 -8.65 -8.03 1.84
CA ASP A 124 -8.88 -6.70 1.32
C ASP A 124 -7.55 -5.96 1.14
N ILE A 125 -7.45 -5.22 0.05
CA ILE A 125 -6.40 -4.25 -0.21
C ILE A 125 -7.05 -2.88 -0.37
N VAL A 126 -6.68 -1.94 0.49
CA VAL A 126 -7.11 -0.54 0.40
C VAL A 126 -5.95 0.29 -0.11
N ALA A 127 -6.08 0.75 -1.35
CA ALA A 127 -5.04 1.48 -2.06
C ALA A 127 -5.32 2.99 -2.08
N TYR A 128 -4.28 3.76 -1.80
CA TYR A 128 -4.32 5.21 -1.74
C TYR A 128 -3.24 5.82 -2.61
N GLY A 129 -3.59 6.91 -3.31
CA GLY A 129 -2.62 7.87 -3.83
C GLY A 129 -1.59 7.30 -4.80
N VAL A 130 -1.97 6.31 -5.62
CA VAL A 130 -1.12 5.81 -6.71
C VAL A 130 -0.80 6.93 -7.72
N GLY A 131 -1.66 7.95 -7.78
CA GLY A 131 -1.47 9.12 -8.62
C GLY A 131 -1.88 8.89 -10.07
N ASN A 132 -1.54 9.85 -10.92
CA ASN A 132 -1.94 9.85 -12.31
C ASN A 132 -1.05 8.93 -13.16
N PHE A 133 -1.60 7.78 -13.57
CA PHE A 133 -0.93 6.80 -14.42
C PHE A 133 -1.32 6.93 -15.91
N SER A 134 -2.10 7.94 -16.27
CA SER A 134 -2.50 8.20 -17.66
C SER A 134 -1.60 9.19 -18.42
N THR A 135 -0.61 9.81 -17.75
CA THR A 135 0.24 10.87 -18.31
C THR A 135 1.24 10.37 -19.34
N GLU A 136 2.12 9.45 -18.96
CA GLU A 136 3.19 8.92 -19.82
C GLU A 136 3.44 7.43 -19.53
N ARG A 137 4.08 6.75 -20.48
CA ARG A 137 4.38 5.32 -20.37
C ARG A 137 5.39 5.01 -19.27
N PHE A 138 5.14 3.94 -18.53
CA PHE A 138 6.02 3.33 -17.53
C PHE A 138 6.41 4.23 -16.35
N GLN A 139 5.64 5.28 -16.05
CA GLN A 139 5.92 6.12 -14.88
C GLN A 139 5.68 5.39 -13.55
N SER A 140 6.18 6.00 -12.45
CA SER A 140 6.00 5.49 -11.09
C SER A 140 4.56 5.07 -10.75
N PRO A 141 3.50 5.87 -11.03
CA PRO A 141 2.11 5.47 -10.77
C PRO A 141 1.69 4.16 -11.45
N MET A 142 2.18 3.92 -12.67
CA MET A 142 1.86 2.72 -13.44
C MET A 142 2.50 1.47 -12.82
N LEU A 143 3.74 1.59 -12.35
CA LEU A 143 4.44 0.53 -11.62
C LEU A 143 3.79 0.24 -10.26
N GLN A 144 3.32 1.28 -9.57
CA GLN A 144 2.55 1.15 -8.34
C GLN A 144 1.25 0.39 -8.58
N LEU A 145 0.47 0.76 -9.62
CA LEU A 145 -0.73 0.01 -9.99
C LEU A 145 -0.41 -1.45 -10.35
N ALA A 146 0.63 -1.69 -11.16
CA ALA A 146 1.04 -3.05 -11.51
C ALA A 146 1.44 -3.89 -10.28
N CYS A 147 2.15 -3.29 -9.33
CA CYS A 147 2.50 -3.94 -8.07
C CYS A 147 1.28 -4.25 -7.22
N LEU A 148 0.32 -3.32 -7.11
CA LEU A 148 -0.95 -3.55 -6.43
C LEU A 148 -1.71 -4.75 -7.02
N LEU A 149 -1.79 -4.84 -8.35
CA LEU A 149 -2.42 -5.98 -9.05
C LEU A 149 -1.68 -7.29 -8.80
N LEU A 150 -0.34 -7.26 -8.78
CA LEU A 150 0.47 -8.44 -8.44
C LEU A 150 0.15 -8.95 -7.03
N LEU A 151 0.03 -8.06 -6.04
CA LEU A 151 -0.28 -8.44 -4.66
C LEU A 151 -1.64 -9.12 -4.57
N ARG A 152 -2.68 -8.58 -5.24
CA ARG A 152 -4.00 -9.21 -5.34
C ARG A 152 -3.89 -10.62 -5.93
N ARG A 153 -3.21 -10.76 -7.07
CA ARG A 153 -3.03 -12.05 -7.75
C ARG A 153 -2.33 -13.08 -6.87
N CYS A 154 -1.29 -12.69 -6.15
CA CYS A 154 -0.57 -13.60 -5.24
C CYS A 154 -1.50 -14.09 -4.13
N ALA A 155 -2.22 -13.19 -3.47
CA ALA A 155 -3.14 -13.56 -2.40
C ALA A 155 -4.33 -14.40 -2.89
N ALA A 156 -4.88 -14.11 -4.07
CA ALA A 156 -5.98 -14.85 -4.66
C ALA A 156 -5.62 -16.31 -5.01
N ARG A 157 -4.35 -16.59 -5.36
CA ARG A 157 -3.86 -17.95 -5.68
C ARG A 157 -3.73 -18.85 -4.46
N ASP A 158 -3.33 -18.29 -3.33
CA ASP A 158 -3.10 -19.09 -2.12
C ASP A 158 -4.41 -19.67 -1.56
N SER A 159 -5.55 -19.01 -1.83
CA SER A 159 -6.88 -19.48 -1.40
C SER A 159 -7.35 -20.80 -2.04
N SER A 160 -6.87 -21.18 -3.24
CA SER A 160 -7.39 -22.35 -3.97
C SER A 160 -6.64 -23.66 -3.74
N THR A 161 -5.45 -23.64 -3.13
CA THR A 161 -4.56 -24.82 -3.09
C THR A 161 -4.85 -25.83 -1.98
N ASN A 162 -5.90 -25.62 -1.18
CA ASN A 162 -6.18 -26.48 -0.02
C ASN A 162 -7.07 -27.70 -0.33
N ASP A 163 -7.74 -27.76 -1.48
CA ASP A 163 -8.77 -28.79 -1.70
C ASP A 163 -8.32 -30.06 -2.43
N ASP A 164 -7.28 -30.05 -3.28
CA ASP A 164 -6.89 -31.27 -4.01
C ASP A 164 -5.38 -31.35 -4.27
N ARG A 165 -4.65 -32.06 -3.40
CA ARG A 165 -3.24 -32.44 -3.60
C ARG A 165 -3.10 -33.59 -4.61
N SER A 166 -3.66 -33.45 -5.81
CA SER A 166 -3.26 -34.30 -6.93
C SER A 166 -1.96 -33.75 -7.54
N ASP A 167 -1.00 -34.64 -7.73
CA ASP A 167 0.45 -34.41 -7.90
C ASP A 167 0.86 -33.86 -9.30
N ASP A 168 0.09 -32.93 -9.87
CA ASP A 168 0.29 -32.45 -11.25
C ASP A 168 1.24 -31.24 -11.34
N ARG A 169 2.53 -31.53 -11.50
CA ARG A 169 3.61 -30.55 -11.71
C ARG A 169 3.63 -29.89 -13.10
N ASN A 170 2.67 -30.16 -13.98
CA ASN A 170 2.76 -29.79 -15.40
C ASN A 170 2.04 -28.49 -15.80
N ASP A 171 1.30 -27.82 -14.90
CA ASP A 171 0.45 -26.68 -15.30
C ASP A 171 1.14 -25.29 -15.30
N ALA A 172 2.44 -25.22 -14.99
CA ALA A 172 3.14 -23.94 -14.90
C ALA A 172 3.32 -23.21 -16.24
N GLU A 173 3.19 -23.92 -17.38
CA GLU A 173 3.45 -23.37 -18.72
C GLU A 173 2.21 -22.81 -19.43
N ASN A 174 0.98 -23.17 -19.04
CA ASN A 174 -0.22 -22.77 -19.78
C ASN A 174 -0.82 -21.41 -19.37
N TYR A 175 -0.18 -20.69 -18.44
CA TYR A 175 -0.77 -19.55 -17.72
C TYR A 175 -0.52 -18.16 -18.31
N CYS A 176 0.14 -18.04 -19.47
CA CYS A 176 0.57 -16.74 -19.99
C CYS A 176 -0.52 -15.97 -20.77
N MET A 177 -1.68 -16.58 -21.03
CA MET A 177 -2.72 -16.02 -21.90
C MET A 177 -4.10 -15.88 -21.25
N GLU A 178 -4.23 -16.22 -19.97
CA GLU A 178 -5.52 -16.10 -19.27
C GLU A 178 -5.85 -14.62 -19.02
N GLY A 179 -6.85 -14.15 -19.78
CA GLY A 179 -7.16 -12.76 -20.01
C GLY A 179 -7.88 -12.07 -18.87
N LEU A 180 -8.53 -10.95 -19.19
CA LEU A 180 -9.22 -10.04 -18.26
C LEU A 180 -10.15 -10.74 -17.26
N GLU A 181 -10.73 -11.88 -17.64
CA GLU A 181 -11.59 -12.70 -16.77
C GLU A 181 -10.87 -13.10 -15.48
N SER A 182 -9.55 -13.27 -15.52
CA SER A 182 -8.71 -13.54 -14.37
C SER A 182 -8.83 -12.46 -13.28
N PHE A 183 -8.86 -11.18 -13.66
CA PHE A 183 -8.95 -10.09 -12.68
C PHE A 183 -10.30 -10.03 -11.97
N GLN A 184 -11.39 -10.42 -12.64
CA GLN A 184 -12.70 -10.48 -12.02
C GLN A 184 -12.76 -11.60 -10.96
N GLU A 185 -12.22 -12.78 -11.27
CA GLU A 185 -12.14 -13.88 -10.30
C GLU A 185 -11.19 -13.57 -9.14
N GLU A 186 -10.04 -12.94 -9.42
CA GLU A 186 -9.14 -12.43 -8.38
C GLU A 186 -9.86 -11.44 -7.47
N GLN A 187 -10.64 -10.51 -8.02
CA GLN A 187 -11.38 -9.51 -7.24
C GLN A 187 -12.45 -10.15 -6.33
N LYS A 188 -13.06 -11.28 -6.72
CA LYS A 188 -14.02 -12.00 -5.85
C LYS A 188 -13.34 -12.63 -4.63
N ARG A 189 -12.03 -12.90 -4.71
CA ARG A 189 -11.25 -13.52 -3.64
C ARG A 189 -10.57 -12.47 -2.77
N VAL A 190 -9.99 -11.44 -3.41
CA VAL A 190 -9.23 -10.40 -2.75
C VAL A 190 -9.65 -9.04 -3.31
N HIS A 191 -10.36 -8.28 -2.50
CA HIS A 191 -11.01 -7.06 -2.94
C HIS A 191 -10.01 -5.90 -2.94
N ILE A 192 -9.86 -5.20 -4.08
CA ILE A 192 -9.18 -3.90 -4.09
C ILE A 192 -10.20 -2.77 -3.99
N HIS A 193 -10.00 -1.92 -2.98
CA HIS A 193 -10.66 -0.64 -2.80
C HIS A 193 -9.66 0.48 -3.07
N TYR A 194 -9.97 1.38 -4.00
CA TYR A 194 -9.04 2.43 -4.44
C TYR A 194 -9.62 3.82 -4.16
N TYR A 195 -8.83 4.69 -3.54
CA TYR A 195 -9.16 6.10 -3.34
C TYR A 195 -8.03 7.00 -3.82
N ASP A 196 -8.38 7.93 -4.72
CA ASP A 196 -7.53 9.03 -5.12
C ASP A 196 -8.44 10.25 -5.43
N PRO A 197 -8.30 11.37 -4.70
CA PRO A 197 -9.14 12.55 -4.92
C PRO A 197 -8.95 13.18 -6.30
N CYS A 198 -7.84 12.87 -6.98
CA CYS A 198 -7.46 13.42 -8.27
C CYS A 198 -7.57 12.39 -9.41
N ILE A 199 -8.28 11.27 -9.21
CA ILE A 199 -8.46 10.24 -10.24
C ILE A 199 -9.10 10.83 -11.51
N LEU A 200 -8.47 10.60 -12.66
CA LEU A 200 -9.02 11.06 -13.93
C LEU A 200 -10.15 10.13 -14.42
N PRO A 201 -11.11 10.63 -15.22
CA PRO A 201 -12.19 9.79 -15.76
C PRO A 201 -11.71 8.55 -16.52
N VAL A 202 -10.64 8.71 -17.31
CA VAL A 202 -10.03 7.60 -18.08
C VAL A 202 -9.42 6.52 -17.17
N GLU A 203 -8.85 6.94 -16.04
CA GLU A 203 -8.24 6.05 -15.04
C GLU A 203 -9.31 5.31 -14.25
N ARG A 204 -10.35 6.03 -13.85
CA ARG A 204 -11.54 5.47 -13.19
C ARG A 204 -12.21 4.41 -14.06
N GLU A 205 -12.38 4.71 -15.35
CA GLU A 205 -12.95 3.77 -16.32
C GLU A 205 -12.05 2.54 -16.49
N LEU A 206 -10.74 2.73 -16.68
CA LEU A 206 -9.78 1.65 -16.79
C LEU A 206 -9.80 0.73 -15.56
N LEU A 207 -9.69 1.29 -14.36
CA LEU A 207 -9.68 0.52 -13.12
C LEU A 207 -10.97 -0.29 -12.94
N ARG A 208 -12.13 0.29 -13.25
CA ARG A 208 -13.42 -0.38 -13.12
C ARG A 208 -13.62 -1.47 -14.16
N LEU A 209 -13.34 -1.18 -15.42
CA LEU A 209 -13.69 -2.05 -16.55
C LEU A 209 -12.63 -3.11 -16.84
N ALA A 210 -11.34 -2.75 -16.75
CA ALA A 210 -10.26 -3.66 -17.12
C ALA A 210 -9.69 -4.45 -15.93
N PHE A 211 -9.61 -3.83 -14.76
CA PHE A 211 -8.95 -4.41 -13.59
C PHE A 211 -9.92 -4.77 -12.44
N HIS A 212 -11.21 -4.49 -12.62
CA HIS A 212 -12.28 -4.76 -11.65
C HIS A 212 -12.02 -4.19 -10.25
N VAL A 213 -11.37 -3.02 -10.18
CA VAL A 213 -11.08 -2.33 -8.91
C VAL A 213 -12.27 -1.49 -8.47
N HIS A 214 -12.62 -1.55 -7.19
CA HIS A 214 -13.70 -0.75 -6.62
C HIS A 214 -13.19 0.65 -6.27
N ILE A 215 -13.69 1.67 -6.97
CA ILE A 215 -13.32 3.07 -6.73
C ILE A 215 -14.21 3.64 -5.63
N LEU A 216 -13.58 4.24 -4.62
CA LEU A 216 -14.24 4.94 -3.53
C LEU A 216 -14.46 6.41 -3.90
N GLU A 217 -15.66 6.94 -3.63
CA GLU A 217 -15.95 8.36 -3.88
C GLU A 217 -15.41 9.30 -2.79
N GLY A 218 -15.08 8.76 -1.62
CA GLY A 218 -14.55 9.49 -0.48
C GLY A 218 -13.52 8.67 0.29
N ASN A 219 -12.71 9.33 1.11
CA ASN A 219 -11.73 8.68 2.00
C ASN A 219 -12.40 8.00 3.21
N ASP A 220 -13.61 7.52 3.02
CA ASP A 220 -14.43 6.93 4.07
C ASP A 220 -13.81 5.61 4.54
N MET A 221 -13.13 4.87 3.68
CA MET A 221 -12.44 3.62 4.05
C MET A 221 -11.15 3.84 4.85
N GLY A 222 -10.60 5.06 4.84
CA GLY A 222 -9.54 5.45 5.77
C GLY A 222 -10.09 5.69 7.18
N LYS A 223 -11.43 5.74 7.32
CA LYS A 223 -12.18 5.96 8.57
C LYS A 223 -13.08 4.78 8.97
N ARG A 224 -13.41 3.87 8.05
CA ARG A 224 -14.35 2.76 8.26
C ARG A 224 -13.62 1.44 8.52
N THR A 225 -14.05 0.73 9.55
CA THR A 225 -13.67 -0.67 9.80
C THR A 225 -14.18 -1.54 8.66
N ILE A 226 -13.26 -2.08 7.87
CA ILE A 226 -13.48 -2.89 6.65
C ILE A 226 -14.46 -4.07 6.88
N GLY A 227 -14.56 -4.56 8.11
CA GLY A 227 -15.44 -5.68 8.46
C GLY A 227 -16.96 -5.38 8.37
N MET A 228 -17.42 -4.16 8.68
CA MET A 228 -18.87 -3.95 8.87
C MET A 228 -19.66 -3.79 7.56
N GLU A 229 -19.08 -3.15 6.53
CA GLU A 229 -19.79 -2.96 5.26
C GLU A 229 -19.73 -4.18 4.34
N LEU A 230 -18.68 -5.00 4.40
CA LEU A 230 -18.61 -6.19 3.57
C LEU A 230 -19.68 -7.22 3.98
N VAL A 231 -19.97 -7.31 5.29
CA VAL A 231 -21.10 -8.08 5.82
C VAL A 231 -22.42 -7.53 5.31
N HIS A 232 -22.64 -6.21 5.35
CA HIS A 232 -23.86 -5.61 4.83
C HIS A 232 -24.02 -5.72 3.31
N PHE A 233 -22.94 -5.63 2.54
CA PHE A 233 -22.96 -5.75 1.08
C PHE A 233 -23.24 -7.18 0.63
N HIS A 234 -22.57 -8.18 1.23
CA HIS A 234 -22.88 -9.59 0.98
C HIS A 234 -24.27 -9.95 1.47
N GLN A 235 -24.72 -9.42 2.61
CA GLN A 235 -26.08 -9.62 3.08
C GLN A 235 -27.11 -9.02 2.12
N ARG A 236 -26.84 -7.87 1.50
CA ARG A 236 -27.73 -7.30 0.46
C ARG A 236 -27.74 -8.12 -0.82
N GLN A 237 -26.60 -8.68 -1.25
CA GLN A 237 -26.55 -9.56 -2.42
C GLN A 237 -27.23 -10.91 -2.17
N ALA A 238 -26.98 -11.53 -1.01
CA ALA A 238 -27.61 -12.79 -0.62
C ALA A 238 -29.13 -12.64 -0.50
N LYS A 239 -29.59 -11.54 0.12
CA LYS A 239 -31.03 -11.23 0.26
C LYS A 239 -31.71 -10.93 -1.08
N ALA A 240 -30.97 -10.53 -2.11
CA ALA A 240 -31.48 -10.39 -3.47
C ALA A 240 -31.58 -11.73 -4.21
N ALA A 241 -30.74 -12.72 -3.86
CA ALA A 241 -30.75 -14.06 -4.47
C ALA A 241 -31.75 -15.03 -3.81
N GLU A 242 -32.05 -14.87 -2.52
CA GLU A 242 -32.97 -15.73 -1.76
C GLU A 242 -34.45 -15.61 -2.14
N VAL A 243 -34.85 -14.60 -2.92
CA VAL A 243 -36.25 -14.43 -3.35
C VAL A 243 -36.67 -15.49 -4.41
N SER A 244 -35.77 -16.37 -4.86
CA SER A 244 -36.02 -17.23 -6.02
C SER A 244 -35.97 -18.76 -5.85
N SER A 245 -35.65 -19.33 -4.67
CA SER A 245 -35.47 -20.81 -4.58
C SER A 245 -35.89 -21.46 -3.25
N PRO A 246 -36.80 -22.46 -3.27
CA PRO A 246 -37.15 -23.23 -2.07
C PRO A 246 -36.23 -24.46 -1.84
N SER A 247 -35.71 -24.54 -0.62
CA SER A 247 -35.34 -25.75 0.15
C SER A 247 -34.43 -26.80 -0.49
N SER A 248 -33.13 -26.71 -0.24
CA SER A 248 -32.22 -27.86 -0.21
C SER A 248 -31.29 -27.78 1.01
N SER A 249 -31.07 -28.94 1.65
CA SER A 249 -30.43 -29.13 2.96
C SER A 249 -28.97 -28.64 3.00
N CYS A 250 -28.68 -27.75 3.95
CA CYS A 250 -27.37 -27.13 4.18
C CYS A 250 -26.43 -28.06 4.98
N THR A 251 -25.41 -28.58 4.30
CA THR A 251 -24.18 -29.03 4.95
C THR A 251 -23.43 -27.80 5.44
N SER A 252 -23.33 -27.63 6.75
CA SER A 252 -22.54 -26.59 7.41
C SER A 252 -21.06 -26.85 7.14
N ALA A 253 -20.56 -26.43 5.97
CA ALA A 253 -19.14 -26.37 5.72
C ALA A 253 -18.54 -25.42 6.75
N SER A 254 -17.78 -25.96 7.71
CA SER A 254 -16.97 -25.15 8.62
C SER A 254 -16.02 -24.32 7.78
N SER A 255 -16.46 -23.09 7.49
CA SER A 255 -15.60 -22.00 7.05
C SER A 255 -14.53 -21.88 8.12
N ARG A 256 -13.34 -22.42 7.83
CA ARG A 256 -12.16 -22.17 8.66
C ARG A 256 -11.97 -20.67 8.59
N PHE A 257 -12.21 -20.00 9.71
CA PHE A 257 -11.98 -18.57 9.87
C PHE A 257 -10.48 -18.31 9.67
N HIS A 258 -10.08 -18.10 8.43
CA HIS A 258 -8.76 -17.57 8.13
C HIS A 258 -8.74 -16.14 8.68
N SER A 259 -7.68 -15.80 9.43
CA SER A 259 -7.48 -14.45 9.93
C SER A 259 -7.33 -13.53 8.73
N ASP A 260 -8.37 -12.78 8.42
CA ASP A 260 -8.45 -11.93 7.24
C ASP A 260 -7.55 -10.72 7.45
N CYS A 261 -6.39 -10.70 6.78
CA CYS A 261 -5.49 -9.55 6.81
C CYS A 261 -5.98 -8.47 5.84
N THR A 262 -5.96 -7.21 6.28
CA THR A 262 -6.11 -6.06 5.39
C THR A 262 -4.73 -5.47 5.08
N LEU A 263 -4.46 -5.26 3.80
CA LEU A 263 -3.32 -4.47 3.35
C LEU A 263 -3.73 -3.03 3.02
N PHE A 264 -3.06 -2.06 3.63
CA PHE A 264 -3.10 -0.66 3.21
C PHE A 264 -1.93 -0.38 2.26
N TYR A 265 -2.23 -0.13 0.99
CA TYR A 265 -1.25 0.14 -0.06
C TYR A 265 -1.12 1.66 -0.26
N MET A 266 -0.03 2.26 0.22
CA MET A 266 0.11 3.72 0.39
C MET A 266 1.46 4.29 -0.08
N PRO A 267 2.07 3.85 -1.20
CA PRO A 267 3.34 4.40 -1.64
C PRO A 267 3.22 5.90 -1.90
N HIS A 268 4.20 6.69 -1.47
CA HIS A 268 4.27 8.15 -1.65
C HIS A 268 3.07 8.97 -1.13
N CYS A 269 2.17 8.37 -0.35
CA CYS A 269 1.09 9.09 0.30
C CYS A 269 1.65 10.10 1.31
N PRO A 270 0.96 11.22 1.60
CA PRO A 270 1.37 12.16 2.64
C PRO A 270 1.16 11.58 4.05
N MET A 271 1.97 12.02 5.01
CA MET A 271 1.92 11.57 6.42
C MET A 271 0.52 11.70 7.04
N ARG A 272 -0.24 12.75 6.70
CA ARG A 272 -1.62 12.96 7.16
C ARG A 272 -2.54 11.79 6.82
N LEU A 273 -2.37 11.17 5.65
CA LEU A 273 -3.19 10.03 5.26
C LEU A 273 -2.86 8.78 6.09
N TYR A 274 -1.60 8.58 6.45
CA TYR A 274 -1.20 7.54 7.40
C TYR A 274 -1.83 7.76 8.77
N SER A 275 -1.80 8.99 9.29
CA SER A 275 -2.43 9.32 10.57
C SER A 275 -3.92 8.96 10.59
N ASN A 276 -4.65 9.20 9.49
CA ASN A 276 -6.06 8.84 9.39
C ASN A 276 -6.27 7.31 9.44
N VAL A 277 -5.49 6.54 8.67
CA VAL A 277 -5.55 5.07 8.69
C VAL A 277 -5.22 4.54 10.09
N LEU A 278 -4.14 5.02 10.70
CA LEU A 278 -3.73 4.62 12.05
C LEU A 278 -4.82 4.97 13.08
N TRP A 279 -5.42 6.14 12.96
CA TRP A 279 -6.50 6.59 13.83
C TRP A 279 -7.73 5.69 13.71
N ALA A 280 -8.16 5.35 12.49
CA ALA A 280 -9.35 4.53 12.26
C ALA A 280 -9.19 3.07 12.70
N HIS A 281 -7.97 2.55 12.58
CA HIS A 281 -7.65 1.18 12.96
C HIS A 281 -6.98 1.08 14.34
N TRP A 282 -7.09 2.14 15.16
CA TRP A 282 -6.40 2.22 16.46
C TRP A 282 -6.68 1.03 17.37
N PHE A 283 -7.94 0.62 17.50
CA PHE A 283 -8.31 -0.49 18.37
C PHE A 283 -7.92 -1.86 17.82
N ARG A 284 -7.63 -1.97 16.51
CA ARG A 284 -7.05 -3.19 15.94
C ARG A 284 -5.55 -3.26 16.23
N ILE A 285 -4.87 -2.12 16.17
CA ILE A 285 -3.43 -2.00 16.45
C ILE A 285 -3.16 -2.14 17.97
N PHE A 286 -4.02 -1.51 18.78
CA PHE A 286 -3.94 -1.44 20.24
C PHE A 286 -5.30 -1.84 20.87
N PRO A 287 -5.62 -3.17 20.94
CA PRO A 287 -6.92 -3.68 21.42
C PRO A 287 -7.13 -3.58 22.94
N PRO A 288 -8.11 -2.82 23.47
CA PRO A 288 -8.22 -2.52 24.90
C PRO A 288 -7.93 -3.71 25.83
N ALA A 289 -7.27 -3.47 26.98
CA ALA A 289 -6.82 -4.54 27.89
C ALA A 289 -7.93 -5.52 28.34
N SER A 290 -9.20 -5.08 28.31
CA SER A 290 -10.37 -5.93 28.55
C SER A 290 -10.57 -7.03 27.50
N ILE A 291 -10.20 -6.77 26.25
CA ILE A 291 -10.26 -7.72 25.13
C ILE A 291 -9.07 -8.67 25.20
N ALA A 292 -7.86 -8.13 25.46
CA ALA A 292 -6.63 -8.92 25.49
C ALA A 292 -6.66 -10.09 26.51
N ARG A 293 -7.33 -9.92 27.66
CA ARG A 293 -7.43 -10.97 28.69
C ARG A 293 -8.31 -12.15 28.31
N LYS A 294 -9.32 -11.95 27.45
CA LYS A 294 -10.20 -13.04 27.00
C LYS A 294 -9.45 -14.01 26.09
N CYS A 295 -8.55 -13.51 25.25
CA CYS A 295 -7.83 -14.34 24.27
C CYS A 295 -6.80 -15.31 24.88
N THR A 296 -6.32 -15.06 26.11
CA THR A 296 -5.28 -15.89 26.73
C THR A 296 -5.80 -16.94 27.70
N ALA A 297 -7.07 -16.87 28.10
CA ALA A 297 -7.55 -17.56 29.30
C ALA A 297 -8.35 -18.85 29.04
N ASP A 298 -8.84 -19.12 27.83
CA ASP A 298 -9.78 -20.23 27.65
C ASP A 298 -9.63 -20.96 26.31
N GLU A 299 -8.73 -21.94 26.27
CA GLU A 299 -8.68 -22.95 25.19
C GLU A 299 -9.60 -24.15 25.48
N SER A 300 -10.43 -24.15 26.55
CA SER A 300 -11.04 -25.41 27.02
C SER A 300 -12.50 -25.45 27.45
N ILE A 301 -13.30 -24.37 27.35
CA ILE A 301 -14.73 -24.48 27.74
C ILE A 301 -15.68 -24.00 26.64
N HIS A 302 -16.34 -25.00 26.05
CA HIS A 302 -17.38 -24.88 25.04
C HIS A 302 -18.68 -24.25 25.57
N LEU A 303 -19.33 -23.52 24.65
CA LEU A 303 -20.79 -23.30 24.50
C LEU A 303 -21.44 -22.16 25.30
N GLY A 304 -21.40 -20.98 24.69
CA GLY A 304 -22.51 -20.03 24.70
C GLY A 304 -22.43 -19.18 23.43
N ASP A 305 -23.42 -19.32 22.53
CA ASP A 305 -23.56 -18.68 21.19
C ASP A 305 -23.67 -17.14 21.21
N ALA A 306 -22.84 -16.45 21.99
CA ALA A 306 -22.77 -15.00 21.97
C ALA A 306 -21.84 -14.56 20.83
N ASP A 307 -22.42 -14.37 19.65
CA ASP A 307 -22.03 -13.51 18.51
C ASP A 307 -20.67 -12.78 18.60
N ASP A 308 -19.58 -13.54 18.74
CA ASP A 308 -18.20 -13.03 18.96
C ASP A 308 -17.51 -12.72 17.61
N SER A 309 -18.27 -12.22 16.64
CA SER A 309 -17.84 -12.05 15.24
C SER A 309 -16.77 -10.97 15.03
N ASN A 310 -16.38 -10.23 16.07
CA ASN A 310 -15.45 -9.10 15.97
C ASN A 310 -13.99 -9.43 16.35
N ALA A 311 -13.70 -10.61 16.90
CA ALA A 311 -12.35 -10.94 17.39
C ALA A 311 -11.38 -11.48 16.31
N ASN A 312 -11.88 -11.76 15.09
CA ASN A 312 -11.11 -12.41 14.02
C ASN A 312 -10.46 -11.44 13.01
N ASP A 313 -10.46 -10.14 13.29
CA ASP A 313 -9.78 -9.18 12.43
C ASP A 313 -8.27 -9.45 12.42
N GLY A 314 -7.73 -9.82 11.26
CA GLY A 314 -6.31 -10.07 11.08
C GLY A 314 -5.45 -8.81 11.29
N PRO A 315 -4.12 -8.95 11.28
CA PRO A 315 -3.21 -7.84 11.52
C PRO A 315 -3.41 -6.74 10.47
N VAL A 316 -3.23 -5.49 10.90
CA VAL A 316 -3.16 -4.34 9.99
C VAL A 316 -1.74 -4.29 9.41
N VAL A 317 -1.64 -4.42 8.09
CA VAL A 317 -0.38 -4.35 7.35
C VAL A 317 -0.44 -3.14 6.41
N VAL A 318 0.63 -2.35 6.38
CA VAL A 318 0.76 -1.19 5.49
C VAL A 318 1.98 -1.41 4.61
N PHE A 319 1.84 -1.28 3.29
CA PHE A 319 2.97 -1.17 2.38
C PHE A 319 3.00 0.27 1.86
N GLY A 320 4.04 1.02 2.23
CA GLY A 320 4.13 2.44 1.91
C GLY A 320 5.40 3.09 2.47
N ASN A 321 5.45 4.42 2.53
CA ASN A 321 6.60 5.17 3.04
C ASN A 321 6.97 4.75 4.46
N SER A 322 8.27 4.58 4.72
CA SER A 322 8.82 4.29 6.05
C SER A 322 8.48 5.39 7.06
N PHE A 323 8.10 4.99 8.29
CA PHE A 323 7.89 5.97 9.37
C PHE A 323 9.20 6.61 9.80
N ARG A 324 10.31 5.86 9.74
CA ARG A 324 11.65 6.42 9.94
C ARG A 324 12.02 7.47 8.91
N GLU A 325 11.68 7.25 7.64
CA GLU A 325 11.95 8.26 6.61
C GLU A 325 11.09 9.51 6.80
N TYR A 326 9.86 9.39 7.34
CA TYR A 326 9.14 10.58 7.83
C TYR A 326 9.86 11.26 8.97
N GLU A 327 10.38 10.52 9.95
CA GLU A 327 11.13 11.08 11.08
C GLU A 327 12.45 11.76 10.65
N ASP A 328 13.13 11.21 9.65
CA ASP A 328 14.40 11.71 9.12
C ASP A 328 14.21 12.92 8.20
N ARG A 329 13.19 12.88 7.32
CA ARG A 329 12.80 14.04 6.50
C ARG A 329 12.20 15.13 7.36
N ALA A 330 11.63 14.73 8.48
CA ALA A 330 11.26 15.61 9.55
C ALA A 330 12.49 16.19 10.26
N ILE A 331 13.16 17.08 9.55
CA ILE A 331 13.58 18.39 10.11
C ILE A 331 12.32 19.23 10.42
N LEU A 332 11.23 18.57 10.84
CA LEU A 332 10.04 19.21 11.32
C LEU A 332 10.47 19.99 12.55
N SER A 333 10.02 21.23 12.62
CA SER A 333 10.15 22.01 13.84
C SER A 333 9.64 21.15 15.00
N SER A 334 10.22 21.30 16.20
CA SER A 334 9.76 20.59 17.40
C SER A 334 8.23 20.64 17.60
N ARG A 335 7.56 21.63 17.02
CA ARG A 335 6.11 21.84 17.02
C ARG A 335 5.30 20.73 16.37
N GLU A 336 5.62 20.25 15.18
CA GLU A 336 4.77 19.25 14.49
C GLU A 336 5.12 17.79 14.85
N ARG A 337 6.16 17.59 15.69
CA ARG A 337 6.30 16.40 16.54
C ARG A 337 5.36 16.41 17.75
N ILE A 338 4.88 17.59 18.16
CA ILE A 338 3.95 17.78 19.29
C ILE A 338 2.49 17.80 18.81
N ASP A 339 2.25 17.80 17.50
CA ASP A 339 0.90 17.70 16.93
C ASP A 339 0.24 16.38 17.36
N ASP A 340 -0.81 16.48 18.16
CA ASP A 340 -1.54 15.35 18.72
C ASP A 340 -2.39 14.59 17.69
N THR A 341 -2.55 15.14 16.49
CA THR A 341 -3.16 14.45 15.34
C THR A 341 -2.16 13.62 14.55
N ASN A 342 -0.86 13.71 14.86
CA ASN A 342 0.18 12.98 14.16
C ASN A 342 0.35 11.55 14.69
N GLY A 343 -0.48 10.64 14.17
CA GLY A 343 -0.44 9.23 14.54
C GLY A 343 0.88 8.54 14.21
N VAL A 344 1.60 8.94 13.16
CA VAL A 344 2.82 8.26 12.71
C VAL A 344 3.90 8.25 13.79
N PHE A 345 4.25 9.41 14.37
CA PHE A 345 5.29 9.48 15.39
C PHE A 345 4.88 8.79 16.70
N VAL A 346 3.58 8.81 17.02
CA VAL A 346 3.04 8.14 18.21
C VAL A 346 3.19 6.62 18.08
N VAL A 347 2.92 6.05 16.90
CA VAL A 347 2.95 4.59 16.71
C VAL A 347 4.29 4.04 16.24
N ALA A 348 5.18 4.86 15.67
CA ALA A 348 6.45 4.41 15.09
C ALA A 348 7.30 3.54 16.05
N PRO A 349 7.40 3.83 17.37
CA PRO A 349 8.12 2.96 18.31
C PRO A 349 7.49 1.58 18.52
N TYR A 350 6.22 1.41 18.15
CA TYR A 350 5.45 0.18 18.28
C TYR A 350 5.32 -0.57 16.95
N ALA A 351 5.62 0.08 15.83
CA ALA A 351 5.60 -0.51 14.50
C ALA A 351 6.86 -1.34 14.23
N ARG A 352 6.70 -2.44 13.50
CA ARG A 352 7.82 -3.13 12.85
C ARG A 352 7.84 -2.74 11.39
N GLU A 353 9.01 -2.28 10.93
CA GLU A 353 9.24 -1.92 9.54
C GLU A 353 10.24 -2.88 8.90
N ILE A 354 9.86 -3.48 7.78
CA ILE A 354 10.73 -4.27 6.92
C ILE A 354 11.02 -3.43 5.67
N PRO A 355 12.23 -2.86 5.54
CA PRO A 355 12.58 -2.07 4.36
C PRO A 355 12.58 -2.96 3.11
N ILE A 356 11.90 -2.51 2.06
CA ILE A 356 11.84 -3.24 0.81
C ILE A 356 12.87 -2.66 -0.14
N ASP A 357 14.04 -3.28 -0.20
CA ASP A 357 15.11 -2.83 -1.09
C ASP A 357 14.64 -2.93 -2.55
N VAL A 358 14.77 -1.83 -3.29
CA VAL A 358 14.47 -1.78 -4.73
C VAL A 358 15.72 -2.06 -5.56
N VAL A 359 16.91 -1.88 -4.98
CA VAL A 359 18.17 -2.04 -5.69
C VAL A 359 18.31 -3.50 -6.12
N GLY A 360 18.24 -3.72 -7.44
CA GLY A 360 18.59 -5.00 -8.02
C GLY A 360 20.09 -5.24 -7.85
N ASN A 361 20.50 -6.50 -7.70
CA ASN A 361 21.91 -6.92 -7.79
C ASN A 361 22.57 -6.62 -9.16
N ALA A 362 21.88 -5.88 -10.04
CA ALA A 362 22.33 -5.45 -11.36
C ALA A 362 23.68 -4.73 -11.32
N GLY A 363 24.01 -4.02 -10.24
CA GLY A 363 25.29 -3.30 -10.11
C GLY A 363 26.54 -4.18 -9.94
N LYS A 364 26.42 -5.47 -9.59
CA LYS A 364 27.58 -6.33 -9.25
C LYS A 364 28.04 -7.29 -10.35
N ARG A 365 27.27 -7.51 -11.42
CA ARG A 365 27.72 -8.37 -12.53
C ARG A 365 28.50 -7.56 -13.57
N ARG A 366 29.69 -7.09 -13.17
CA ARG A 366 30.60 -6.34 -14.06
C ARG A 366 31.53 -7.23 -14.91
N GLY A 367 31.34 -8.55 -14.90
CA GLY A 367 32.26 -9.47 -15.57
C GLY A 367 31.53 -10.58 -16.30
N GLY A 368 31.47 -10.45 -17.62
CA GLY A 368 31.53 -11.60 -18.53
C GLY A 368 30.18 -12.21 -18.93
N GLY A 369 29.80 -11.92 -20.18
CA GLY A 369 29.10 -12.89 -21.01
C GLY A 369 27.58 -12.79 -21.02
N GLY A 370 27.08 -11.87 -21.83
CA GLY A 370 26.06 -12.17 -22.85
C GLY A 370 24.75 -12.79 -22.39
N ASP A 371 23.72 -11.95 -22.51
CA ASP A 371 22.35 -12.30 -22.88
C ASP A 371 21.30 -12.71 -21.84
N ALA A 372 20.13 -12.10 -22.09
CA ALA A 372 18.77 -12.59 -21.86
C ALA A 372 18.02 -12.23 -20.57
N MET A 373 18.52 -11.33 -19.73
CA MET A 373 17.62 -10.46 -18.95
C MET A 373 17.91 -9.00 -19.25
N ALA A 374 17.84 -8.69 -20.55
CA ALA A 374 17.77 -7.34 -21.08
C ALA A 374 16.76 -6.53 -20.27
N ASN A 375 17.16 -5.30 -19.93
CA ASN A 375 16.33 -4.24 -19.35
C ASN A 375 14.87 -4.40 -19.75
N ASN A 376 14.04 -4.90 -18.83
CA ASN A 376 12.61 -4.65 -18.97
C ASN A 376 12.44 -3.15 -18.72
N ASP A 377 12.37 -2.37 -19.79
CA ASP A 377 12.22 -0.92 -19.75
C ASP A 377 11.03 -0.52 -18.89
N ALA A 378 10.01 -1.37 -18.77
CA ALA A 378 8.87 -1.15 -17.89
C ALA A 378 9.28 -1.02 -16.41
N LEU A 379 10.33 -1.71 -15.96
CA LEU A 379 10.79 -1.72 -14.57
C LEU A 379 11.88 -0.69 -14.27
N ARG A 380 12.31 0.11 -15.25
CA ARG A 380 13.42 1.09 -15.08
C ARG A 380 13.12 2.15 -14.02
N HIS A 381 11.84 2.35 -13.69
CA HIS A 381 11.37 3.36 -12.75
C HIS A 381 11.00 2.78 -11.38
N LEU A 382 11.32 1.51 -11.09
CA LEU A 382 11.01 0.89 -9.80
C LEU A 382 11.56 1.68 -8.63
N GLU A 383 12.81 2.14 -8.71
CA GLU A 383 13.43 2.93 -7.65
C GLU A 383 12.63 4.20 -7.36
N MET A 384 12.19 4.91 -8.41
CA MET A 384 11.35 6.10 -8.22
C MET A 384 9.90 5.78 -7.80
N ALA A 385 9.41 4.57 -8.04
CA ALA A 385 8.05 4.16 -7.70
C ALA A 385 7.91 3.72 -6.24
N PHE A 386 9.00 3.21 -5.67
CA PHE A 386 9.02 2.58 -4.35
C PHE A 386 10.17 3.07 -3.48
N ASN A 387 10.76 4.23 -3.82
CA ASN A 387 11.77 4.81 -2.96
C ASN A 387 11.20 5.02 -1.56
N ASP A 388 11.97 4.67 -0.55
CA ASP A 388 11.61 4.83 0.86
C ASP A 388 10.38 4.01 1.30
N CYS A 389 9.93 3.05 0.48
CA CYS A 389 8.84 2.16 0.85
C CYS A 389 9.31 1.02 1.78
N SER A 390 8.52 0.75 2.80
CA SER A 390 8.68 -0.32 3.76
C SER A 390 7.36 -1.05 3.94
N LEU A 391 7.45 -2.30 4.37
CA LEU A 391 6.31 -3.01 4.90
C LEU A 391 6.24 -2.76 6.41
N ILE A 392 5.12 -2.22 6.86
CA ILE A 392 4.87 -1.79 8.23
C ILE A 392 3.76 -2.66 8.79
N TYR A 393 4.00 -3.25 9.96
CA TYR A 393 2.98 -4.02 10.66
C TYR A 393 3.13 -3.86 12.17
N PHE A 394 2.05 -4.14 12.88
CA PHE A 394 1.99 -4.03 14.32
C PHE A 394 1.86 -5.45 14.89
N PRO A 395 2.95 -6.05 15.38
CA PRO A 395 2.86 -7.37 15.96
C PRO A 395 1.94 -7.27 17.19
N VAL A 396 1.08 -8.28 17.39
CA VAL A 396 0.18 -8.40 18.57
C VAL A 396 0.97 -8.67 19.87
N SER A 397 2.25 -8.28 19.90
CA SER A 397 3.20 -8.60 20.97
C SER A 397 2.62 -8.24 22.33
N THR A 398 2.57 -9.27 23.16
CA THR A 398 2.17 -9.40 24.57
C THR A 398 2.88 -8.40 25.50
N MET A 399 2.80 -7.09 25.24
CA MET A 399 3.40 -6.04 26.06
C MET A 399 2.72 -5.87 27.44
N GLY A 400 1.83 -6.79 27.85
CA GLY A 400 1.05 -6.67 29.08
C GLY A 400 1.30 -7.71 30.16
N VAL A 401 2.13 -8.75 29.95
CA VAL A 401 2.10 -9.93 30.84
C VAL A 401 3.30 -10.06 31.79
N ASN A 402 4.48 -9.49 31.49
CA ASN A 402 5.70 -9.88 32.23
C ASN A 402 6.28 -8.87 33.25
N ASP A 403 5.72 -7.68 33.42
CA ASP A 403 6.30 -6.65 34.33
C ASP A 403 5.69 -6.64 35.75
N SER A 404 5.31 -7.80 36.29
CA SER A 404 4.84 -7.92 37.68
C SER A 404 5.90 -8.37 38.69
N ASN A 405 7.17 -8.49 38.31
CA ASN A 405 8.26 -8.64 39.30
C ASN A 405 8.75 -7.26 39.75
N ASP A 406 7.91 -6.64 40.58
CA ASP A 406 8.20 -5.41 41.32
C ASP A 406 9.19 -5.75 42.46
N ASP A 407 10.48 -5.75 42.14
CA ASP A 407 11.57 -5.85 43.12
C ASP A 407 11.72 -4.51 43.88
N GLY A 408 10.71 -4.13 44.68
CA GLY A 408 10.76 -3.29 45.88
C GLY A 408 11.55 -1.96 45.90
N ASN A 409 12.15 -1.52 44.81
CA ASN A 409 13.06 -0.38 44.78
C ASN A 409 12.30 0.81 44.19
N GLY A 410 11.89 1.75 45.05
CA GLY A 410 10.89 2.81 44.82
C GLY A 410 11.14 3.86 43.72
N GLY A 411 11.82 3.51 42.64
CA GLY A 411 11.86 4.29 41.42
C GLY A 411 10.59 4.07 40.62
N ARG A 412 9.69 5.08 40.59
CA ARG A 412 8.50 5.10 39.73
C ARG A 412 8.90 5.08 38.24
N THR A 413 9.28 3.92 37.71
CA THR A 413 9.29 3.71 36.28
C THR A 413 7.83 3.66 35.84
N ARG A 414 7.39 4.69 35.10
CA ARG A 414 6.05 4.69 34.51
C ARG A 414 5.93 3.42 33.68
N LYS A 415 5.05 2.50 34.08
CA LYS A 415 4.66 1.34 33.25
C LYS A 415 4.41 1.87 31.85
N LYS A 416 5.13 1.33 30.87
CA LYS A 416 5.07 1.79 29.48
C LYS A 416 3.76 1.26 28.89
N GLY A 417 2.66 1.93 29.25
CA GLY A 417 1.34 1.66 28.69
C GLY A 417 1.34 1.91 27.19
N TRP A 418 0.29 1.45 26.54
CA TRP A 418 0.04 1.76 25.15
C TRP A 418 -0.02 3.27 24.93
N PRO A 419 0.34 3.75 23.72
CA PRO A 419 0.21 5.15 23.43
C PRO A 419 -1.25 5.58 23.52
N ASP A 420 -1.48 6.86 23.79
CA ASP A 420 -2.80 7.45 23.65
C ASP A 420 -3.17 7.50 22.16
N ARG A 421 -4.45 7.28 21.84
CA ARG A 421 -4.96 7.44 20.48
C ARG A 421 -4.73 8.88 20.03
N PRO A 422 -4.12 9.12 18.86
CA PRO A 422 -4.00 10.47 18.32
C PRO A 422 -5.38 11.08 18.15
N ARG A 423 -5.46 12.41 18.12
CA ARG A 423 -6.70 13.09 17.74
C ARG A 423 -7.02 12.83 16.28
N GLU A 424 -8.31 12.78 15.98
CA GLU A 424 -8.74 12.70 14.58
C GLU A 424 -8.36 13.99 13.87
N TRP A 425 -7.70 13.87 12.72
CA TRP A 425 -7.48 15.01 11.85
C TRP A 425 -8.72 15.21 10.98
N PHE A 426 -9.24 16.43 10.92
CA PHE A 426 -10.21 16.81 9.89
C PHE A 426 -9.63 17.93 9.04
N SER A 427 -9.97 17.91 7.75
CA SER A 427 -9.59 19.00 6.86
C SER A 427 -10.38 20.24 7.25
N SER A 428 -9.70 21.32 7.60
CA SER A 428 -10.38 22.60 7.77
C SER A 428 -11.06 23.00 6.45
N THR A 429 -12.32 23.44 6.52
CA THR A 429 -13.01 24.05 5.38
C THR A 429 -12.53 25.47 5.10
N THR A 430 -11.77 26.08 6.02
CA THR A 430 -11.15 27.39 5.83
C THR A 430 -9.77 27.20 5.19
N PRO A 431 -9.56 27.64 3.93
CA PRO A 431 -8.25 27.52 3.27
C PRO A 431 -7.14 28.33 3.96
N ASP A 432 -7.48 29.29 4.83
CA ASP A 432 -6.53 30.19 5.48
C ASP A 432 -6.00 29.68 6.83
N ASP A 433 -6.60 28.65 7.45
CA ASP A 433 -6.12 28.11 8.74
C ASP A 433 -5.03 27.04 8.57
N GLY A 434 -4.40 26.94 7.38
CA GLY A 434 -3.33 25.99 7.12
C GLY A 434 -3.75 24.52 7.32
N GLY A 435 -5.05 24.23 7.22
CA GLY A 435 -5.59 22.89 7.47
C GLY A 435 -5.57 22.46 8.95
N GLU A 436 -5.17 23.32 9.90
CA GLU A 436 -5.29 23.04 11.34
C GLU A 436 -6.69 23.45 11.83
N LEU A 437 -7.40 22.55 12.52
CA LEU A 437 -8.68 22.86 13.16
C LEU A 437 -8.48 23.61 14.48
N LYS A 438 -9.34 24.59 14.70
CA LYS A 438 -9.67 25.09 16.04
C LYS A 438 -10.82 24.31 16.64
#